data_AF-A0A942GEL5-F1
#
_entry.id   AF-A0A942GEL5-F1
#
_cell.length_a   1.000
_cell.length_b   1.000
_cell.length_c   1.000
_cell.angle_alpha   90.00
_cell.angle_beta   90.00
_cell.angle_gamma   90.00
#
_symmetry.space_group_name_H-M   'P 1'
#
loop_
_entity.id
_entity.type
_entity.pdbx_description
1 polymer ?
#
loop_
_entity_poly.entity_id
_entity_poly.type
_entity_poly.pdbx_seq_one_letter_code
_entity_poly.pdbx_strand_id
1 'polypeptide(L)'
;MNPWRGLKEIPHNIWILAFATLINRSGTMVLPFLALYMAKDFGVSAGSAGLVLAFYGFGALFTVPIVGKLSDKLGALRVMKLSLILIRQRRTRVEFPAS
;
A
#
# COMPACT_ATOMS: atom_id res chain seq x y z
N MET A 1 20.09 -30.05 8.06
CA MET A 1 19.58 -28.78 8.64
C MET A 1 18.15 -28.61 8.15
N ASN A 2 17.14 -28.76 9.02
CA ASN A 2 15.73 -28.78 8.58
C ASN A 2 15.17 -27.35 8.52
N PRO A 3 14.85 -26.80 7.33
CA PRO A 3 14.41 -25.41 7.17
C PRO A 3 13.02 -25.14 7.79
N TRP A 4 12.26 -26.17 8.10
CA TRP A 4 10.88 -26.09 8.59
C TRP A 4 10.75 -25.77 10.09
N ARG A 5 11.85 -25.82 10.87
CA ARG A 5 11.80 -25.51 12.32
C ARG A 5 11.49 -24.04 12.60
N GLY A 6 12.00 -23.12 11.77
CA GLY A 6 11.80 -21.68 11.94
C GLY A 6 10.35 -21.23 11.78
N LEU A 7 9.54 -21.93 10.99
CA LEU A 7 8.12 -21.61 10.81
C LEU A 7 7.28 -21.87 12.08
N LYS A 8 7.73 -22.80 12.93
CA LYS A 8 7.03 -23.16 14.17
C LYS A 8 7.29 -22.16 15.31
N GLU A 9 8.36 -21.37 15.21
CA GLU A 9 8.78 -20.38 16.21
C GLU A 9 8.34 -18.95 15.85
N ILE A 10 7.56 -18.77 14.77
CA ILE A 10 7.07 -17.46 14.34
C ILE A 10 5.98 -16.94 15.30
N PRO A 11 6.16 -15.76 15.93
CA PRO A 11 5.14 -15.13 16.77
C PRO A 11 3.84 -14.89 16.02
N HIS A 12 2.71 -15.00 16.73
CA HIS A 12 1.37 -14.82 16.16
C HIS A 12 1.20 -13.47 15.42
N ASN A 13 1.86 -12.40 15.90
CA ASN A 13 1.83 -11.08 15.27
C ASN A 13 2.41 -11.06 13.85
N ILE A 14 3.42 -11.90 13.58
CA ILE A 14 4.02 -12.00 12.24
C ILE A 14 3.05 -12.71 11.30
N TRP A 15 2.29 -13.70 11.77
CA TRP A 15 1.23 -14.34 10.97
C TRP A 15 0.13 -13.36 10.59
N ILE A 16 -0.29 -12.49 11.52
CA ILE A 16 -1.26 -11.42 11.24
C ILE A 16 -0.69 -10.45 10.20
N LEU A 17 0.56 -10.01 10.35
CA LEU A 17 1.21 -9.11 9.40
C LEU A 17 1.38 -9.75 8.02
N ALA A 18 1.74 -11.03 7.97
CA ALA A 18 1.88 -11.78 6.74
C ALA A 18 0.52 -11.90 6.02
N PHE A 19 -0.54 -12.22 6.74
CA PHE A 19 -1.89 -12.31 6.18
C PHE A 19 -2.42 -10.95 5.71
N ALA A 20 -2.21 -9.90 6.51
CA ALA A 20 -2.55 -8.53 6.13
C ALA A 20 -1.78 -8.09 4.87
N THR A 21 -0.49 -8.41 4.78
CA THR A 21 0.34 -8.13 3.61
C THR A 21 -0.10 -8.94 2.39
N LEU A 22 -0.52 -10.19 2.58
CA LEU A 22 -1.03 -11.05 1.52
C LEU A 22 -2.32 -10.48 0.92
N ILE A 23 -3.29 -10.07 1.77
CA ILE A 23 -4.51 -9.39 1.32
C ILE A 23 -4.17 -8.06 0.65
N ASN A 24 -3.25 -7.28 1.23
CA ASN A 24 -2.84 -6.01 0.63
C ASN A 24 -2.22 -6.21 -0.76
N ARG A 25 -1.47 -7.31 -0.96
CA ARG A 25 -0.88 -7.65 -2.26
C ARG A 25 -1.86 -8.28 -3.24
N SER A 26 -2.89 -8.99 -2.79
CA SER A 26 -3.89 -9.58 -3.70
C SER A 26 -4.61 -8.49 -4.51
N GLY A 27 -4.80 -7.30 -3.94
CA GLY A 27 -5.33 -6.14 -4.67
C GLY A 27 -4.47 -5.70 -5.86
N THR A 28 -3.15 -5.86 -5.80
CA THR A 28 -2.26 -5.53 -6.93
C THR A 28 -2.37 -6.51 -8.09
N MET A 29 -2.98 -7.67 -7.89
CA MET A 29 -3.23 -8.66 -8.95
C MET A 29 -4.25 -8.17 -9.98
N VAL A 30 -4.98 -7.08 -9.72
CA VAL A 30 -5.88 -6.44 -10.69
C VAL A 30 -5.14 -5.84 -11.89
N LEU A 31 -3.87 -5.44 -11.72
CA LEU A 31 -3.07 -4.77 -12.74
C LEU A 31 -2.89 -5.56 -14.05
N PRO A 32 -2.50 -6.86 -14.03
CA PRO A 32 -2.44 -7.65 -15.26
C PRO A 32 -3.80 -7.81 -15.95
N PHE A 33 -4.90 -7.91 -15.19
CA PHE A 33 -6.25 -7.95 -15.78
C PHE A 33 -6.64 -6.62 -16.41
N LEU A 34 -6.28 -5.50 -15.80
CA LEU A 34 -6.47 -4.18 -16.38
C LEU A 34 -5.67 -4.02 -17.68
N ALA A 35 -4.42 -4.48 -17.71
CA ALA A 35 -3.62 -4.46 -18.93
C ALA A 35 -4.23 -5.33 -20.05
N LEU A 36 -4.76 -6.50 -19.70
CA LEU A 36 -5.47 -7.36 -20.65
C LEU A 36 -6.76 -6.71 -21.16
N TYR A 37 -7.51 -6.04 -20.28
CA TYR A 37 -8.71 -5.29 -20.62
C TYR A 37 -8.40 -4.13 -21.56
N MET A 38 -7.35 -3.36 -21.29
CA MET A 38 -6.89 -2.28 -22.18
C MET A 38 -6.50 -2.81 -23.56
N ALA A 39 -5.85 -3.98 -23.61
CA ALA A 39 -5.45 -4.59 -24.88
C ALA A 39 -6.63 -5.16 -25.68
N LYS A 40 -7.65 -5.72 -25.01
CA LYS A 40 -8.81 -6.35 -25.66
C LYS A 40 -9.95 -5.40 -25.98
N ASP A 41 -10.37 -4.58 -25.00
CA ASP A 41 -11.60 -3.80 -25.08
C ASP A 41 -11.36 -2.35 -25.52
N PHE A 42 -10.19 -1.78 -25.21
CA PHE A 42 -9.80 -0.46 -25.69
C PHE A 42 -9.04 -0.50 -27.03
N GLY A 43 -8.71 -1.68 -27.55
CA GLY A 43 -7.96 -1.85 -28.80
C GLY A 43 -6.52 -1.32 -28.76
N VAL A 44 -5.96 -1.12 -27.55
CA VAL A 44 -4.58 -0.65 -27.38
C VAL A 44 -3.61 -1.77 -27.73
N SER A 45 -2.52 -1.44 -28.43
CA SER A 45 -1.44 -2.38 -28.72
C SER A 45 -0.94 -3.08 -27.44
N ALA A 46 -0.73 -4.40 -27.51
CA ALA A 46 -0.13 -5.17 -26.42
C ALA A 46 1.22 -4.60 -25.97
N GLY A 47 1.96 -3.98 -26.89
CA GLY A 47 3.21 -3.27 -26.58
C GLY A 47 2.98 -2.05 -25.67
N SER A 48 1.95 -1.24 -25.93
CA SER A 48 1.62 -0.07 -25.11
C SER A 48 1.11 -0.47 -23.72
N ALA A 49 0.27 -1.51 -23.62
CA ALA A 49 -0.16 -2.05 -22.33
C ALA A 49 1.01 -2.61 -21.51
N GLY A 50 1.94 -3.30 -22.18
CA GLY A 50 3.19 -3.75 -21.56
C GLY A 50 4.07 -2.59 -21.09
N LEU A 51 4.10 -1.48 -21.82
CA LEU A 51 4.84 -0.27 -21.47
C LEU A 51 4.27 0.39 -20.20
N VAL A 52 2.94 0.43 -20.04
CA VAL A 52 2.29 0.92 -18.81
C VAL A 52 2.65 0.04 -17.62
N LEU A 53 2.62 -1.29 -17.77
CA LEU A 53 3.05 -2.22 -16.71
C LEU A 53 4.55 -2.05 -16.38
N ALA A 54 5.39 -1.81 -17.39
CA ALA A 54 6.81 -1.55 -17.20
C ALA A 54 7.04 -0.26 -16.40
N PHE A 55 6.32 0.82 -16.71
CA PHE A 55 6.38 2.06 -15.93
C PHE A 55 5.86 1.89 -14.50
N TYR A 56 4.81 1.09 -14.29
CA TYR A 56 4.33 0.77 -12.95
C TYR A 56 5.42 0.03 -12.14
N GLY A 57 6.02 -1.00 -12.73
CA GLY A 57 7.10 -1.77 -12.09
C GLY A 57 8.34 -0.91 -11.82
N PHE A 58 8.74 -0.09 -12.78
CA PHE A 58 9.84 0.86 -12.64
C PHE A 58 9.55 1.86 -11.52
N GLY A 59 8.37 2.50 -11.55
CA GLY A 59 7.91 3.40 -10.50
C GLY A 59 8.01 2.76 -9.12
N ALA A 60 7.52 1.54 -8.95
CA ALA A 60 7.61 0.81 -7.69
C ALA A 60 9.05 0.56 -7.22
N LEU A 61 9.95 0.17 -8.12
CA LEU A 61 11.37 -0.07 -7.78
C LEU A 61 12.07 1.21 -7.28
N PHE A 62 11.80 2.36 -7.91
CA PHE A 62 12.41 3.63 -7.50
C PHE A 62 11.72 4.25 -6.29
N THR A 63 10.40 4.16 -6.18
CA THR A 63 9.67 4.77 -5.06
C THR A 63 9.80 4.01 -3.75
N VAL A 64 9.90 2.67 -3.74
CA VAL A 64 10.03 1.89 -2.49
C VAL A 64 11.17 2.36 -1.57
N PRO A 65 12.42 2.51 -2.04
CA PRO A 65 13.51 2.98 -1.17
C PRO A 65 13.35 4.45 -0.76
N ILE A 66 12.75 5.29 -1.61
CA ILE A 66 12.50 6.71 -1.30
C ILE A 66 11.42 6.84 -0.22
N VAL A 67 10.29 6.15 -0.40
CA VAL A 67 9.16 6.13 0.53
C VAL A 67 9.56 5.46 1.83
N GLY A 68 10.33 4.37 1.81
CA GLY A 68 10.86 3.72 3.02
C GLY A 68 11.68 4.69 3.86
N LYS A 69 12.69 5.31 3.26
CA LYS A 69 13.52 6.34 3.92
C LYS A 69 12.69 7.54 4.41
N LEU A 70 11.69 7.96 3.64
CA LEU A 70 10.80 9.05 4.02
C LEU A 70 9.90 8.67 5.20
N SER A 71 9.37 7.44 5.22
CA SER A 71 8.53 6.90 6.29
C SER A 71 9.33 6.79 7.59
N ASP A 72 10.58 6.30 7.50
CA ASP A 72 11.50 6.21 8.62
C ASP A 72 11.89 7.60 9.16
N LYS A 73 12.10 8.57 8.27
CA LYS A 73 12.47 9.95 8.63
C LYS A 73 11.31 10.77 9.17
N LEU A 74 10.09 10.57 8.66
CA LEU A 74 8.88 11.21 9.18
C LEU A 74 8.49 10.61 10.53
N GLY A 75 8.70 9.31 10.73
CA GLY A 75 8.43 8.59 11.97
C GLY A 75 6.94 8.46 12.24
N ALA A 76 6.49 7.27 12.66
CA ALA A 76 5.09 6.99 13.03
C ALA A 76 4.51 8.03 14.01
N LEU A 77 5.37 8.60 14.86
CA LEU A 77 5.03 9.65 15.82
C LEU A 77 4.59 10.98 15.19
N ARG A 78 5.15 11.42 14.04
CA ARG A 78 4.66 12.66 13.40
C ARG A 78 3.33 12.44 12.70
N VAL A 79 3.11 11.27 12.11
CA VAL A 79 1.82 10.91 11.47
C VAL A 79 0.72 10.78 12.53
N MET A 80 0.99 10.14 13.68
CA MET A 80 0.06 10.12 14.82
C MET A 80 -0.21 11.52 15.39
N LYS A 81 0.81 12.37 15.52
CA LYS A 81 0.62 13.75 15.99
C LYS A 81 -0.22 14.58 15.01
N LEU A 82 0.04 14.44 13.70
CA LEU A 82 -0.74 15.12 12.67
C LEU A 82 -2.19 14.63 12.66
N SER A 83 -2.45 13.32 12.77
CA SER A 83 -3.82 12.79 12.84
C SER A 83 -4.56 13.28 14.08
N LEU A 84 -3.88 13.36 15.24
CA LEU A 84 -4.41 13.95 16.48
C LEU A 84 -4.70 15.45 16.36
N ILE A 85 -3.87 16.21 15.64
CA ILE A 85 -4.11 17.65 15.41
C ILE A 85 -5.26 17.86 14.42
N LEU A 86 -5.34 17.04 13.37
CA LEU A 86 -6.42 17.09 12.38
C LEU A 86 -7.78 16.72 12.98
N ILE A 87 -7.84 15.70 13.85
CA ILE A 87 -9.08 15.31 14.53
C ILE A 87 -9.50 16.37 15.55
N ARG A 88 -8.55 17.04 16.22
CA ARG A 88 -8.80 18.19 17.11
C ARG A 88 -9.44 19.35 16.34
N GLN A 89 -8.92 19.68 15.15
CA GLN A 89 -9.42 20.76 14.28
C GLN A 89 -10.84 20.53 13.75
N ARG A 90 -11.23 19.28 13.48
CA ARG A 90 -12.62 18.96 13.11
C ARG A 90 -13.60 19.13 14.27
N ARG A 91 -13.17 18.86 15.51
CA ARG A 91 -14.04 18.87 16.68
C ARG A 91 -14.36 20.28 17.20
N THR A 92 -13.55 21.28 16.87
CA THR A 92 -13.80 22.70 17.22
C THR A 92 -14.70 23.45 16.25
N ARG A 93 -15.15 22.82 15.16
CA ARG A 93 -16.07 23.43 14.18
C ARG A 93 -17.50 22.86 14.22
N VAL A 94 -17.77 22.00 15.20
CA VAL A 94 -19.09 21.40 15.47
C VAL A 94 -19.50 21.76 16.90
N GLU A 95 -19.41 23.05 17.24
CA GLU A 95 -20.20 23.60 18.35
C GLU A 95 -21.59 23.85 17.77
N PHE A 96 -22.54 23.02 18.21
CA PHE A 96 -23.95 23.07 17.87
C PHE A 96 -24.54 24.44 18.24
N PRO A 97 -25.28 25.12 17.34
CA PRO A 97 -26.08 26.27 17.72
C PRO A 97 -27.15 25.79 18.71
N ALA A 98 -27.21 26.47 19.86
CA ALA A 98 -28.24 26.27 20.87
C ALA A 98 -29.64 26.53 20.28
N SER A 99 -30.55 25.59 20.51
CA SER A 99 -32.00 25.77 20.40
C SER A 99 -32.67 25.09 21.59
#